data_AF-A0A0C3F197-F1
#
_entry.id   AF-A0A0C3F197-F1
#
_cell.length_a   1.000
_cell.length_b   1.000
_cell.length_c   1.000
_cell.angle_alpha   90.00
_cell.angle_beta   90.00
_cell.angle_gamma   90.00
#
_symmetry.space_group_name_H-M   'P 1'
#
loop_
_entity.id
_entity.type
_entity.pdbx_description
1 polymer ?
#
loop_
_entity_poly.entity_id
_entity_poly.type
_entity_poly.pdbx_seq_one_letter_code
_entity_poly.pdbx_strand_id
1 'polypeptide(L)'
;MQPELDLDGNHSLFTRRTAPSNPKRVAEILRLVAIGPDLTDEQTTKAKNLISEFADCFALSVSEVIGIPGAMHKIHVPPGVTFPRKIPHQRPLTDPQRKYLSKAIDELLAADIIEPIRPEDVKCASP
;
A
#
# COMPACT_ATOMS: atom_id res chain seq x y z
N MET A 1 -8.43 5.28 -2.35
CA MET A 1 -7.07 5.03 -1.83
C MET A 1 -6.64 6.26 -1.08
N GLN A 2 -5.94 6.10 0.05
CA GLN A 2 -5.22 7.21 0.64
C GLN A 2 -4.18 7.64 -0.41
N PRO A 3 -4.18 8.90 -0.88
CA PRO A 3 -3.16 9.33 -1.84
C PRO A 3 -1.79 9.09 -1.21
N GLU A 4 -0.80 8.67 -2.02
CA GLU A 4 0.58 8.71 -1.55
C GLU A 4 0.87 10.09 -0.99
N LEU A 5 1.51 10.11 0.17
CA LEU A 5 1.94 11.35 0.77
C LEU A 5 2.92 11.97 -0.22
N ASP A 6 2.61 13.17 -0.69
CA ASP A 6 3.50 13.94 -1.54
C ASP A 6 4.66 14.42 -0.67
N LEU A 7 5.68 13.56 -0.51
CA LEU A 7 6.90 13.84 0.25
C LEU A 7 7.89 14.67 -0.59
N ASP A 8 7.39 15.55 -1.46
CA ASP A 8 8.17 16.32 -2.44
C ASP A 8 9.11 15.44 -3.29
N GLY A 9 8.73 14.19 -3.55
CA GLY A 9 9.57 13.22 -4.27
C GLY A 9 10.86 12.80 -3.54
N ASN A 10 10.97 13.03 -2.23
CA ASN A 10 12.16 12.68 -1.47
C ASN A 10 12.23 11.18 -1.14
N HIS A 11 12.61 10.38 -2.13
CA HIS A 11 12.74 8.93 -2.01
C HIS A 11 13.84 8.51 -1.01
N SER A 12 14.69 9.43 -0.55
CA SER A 12 15.72 9.13 0.47
C SER A 12 15.14 8.73 1.83
N LEU A 13 13.85 8.97 2.06
CA LEU A 13 13.15 8.54 3.27
C LEU A 13 12.63 7.09 3.20
N PHE A 14 12.52 6.52 1.98
CA PHE A 14 12.02 5.17 1.73
C PHE A 14 13.07 4.10 2.03
N THR A 15 13.44 4.04 3.31
CA THR A 15 14.54 3.23 3.83
C THR A 15 14.05 2.05 4.67
N ARG A 16 12.75 1.71 4.66
CA ARG A 16 12.21 0.58 5.44
C ARG A 16 13.00 -0.71 5.25
N ARG A 17 13.40 -1.00 4.00
CA ARG A 17 14.09 -2.23 3.61
C ARG A 17 15.57 -2.25 3.99
N THR A 18 16.20 -1.09 4.11
CA THR A 18 17.67 -0.97 4.21
C THR A 18 18.12 -0.38 5.55
N ALA A 19 17.43 0.63 6.05
CA ALA A 19 17.70 1.32 7.31
C ALA A 19 16.37 1.80 7.94
N PRO A 20 15.52 0.88 8.46
CA PRO A 20 14.20 1.23 8.99
C PRO A 20 14.25 2.20 10.18
N SER A 21 15.34 2.22 10.94
CA SER A 21 15.56 3.14 12.06
C SER A 21 16.27 4.46 11.66
N ASN A 22 16.36 4.77 10.36
CA ASN A 22 16.93 6.03 9.89
C ASN A 22 16.24 7.23 10.57
N PRO A 23 16.96 8.10 11.31
CA PRO A 23 16.35 9.19 12.07
C PRO A 23 15.45 10.11 11.24
N LYS A 24 15.79 10.35 9.96
CA LYS A 24 14.96 11.17 9.05
C LYS A 24 13.64 10.48 8.72
N ARG A 25 13.67 9.16 8.51
CA ARG A 25 12.46 8.34 8.30
C ARG A 25 11.59 8.35 9.54
N VAL A 26 12.18 8.09 10.72
CA VAL A 26 11.44 8.05 11.99
C VAL A 26 10.77 9.39 12.28
N ALA A 27 11.49 10.50 12.07
CA ALA A 27 10.93 11.83 12.22
C ALA A 27 9.72 12.05 11.30
N GLU A 28 9.79 11.57 10.05
CA GLU A 28 8.69 11.68 9.10
C GLU A 28 7.48 10.82 9.51
N ILE A 29 7.70 9.58 9.97
CA ILE A 29 6.63 8.73 10.52
C ILE A 29 5.94 9.44 11.68
N LEU A 30 6.71 9.98 12.64
CA LEU A 30 6.15 10.71 13.79
C LEU A 30 5.39 11.97 13.38
N ARG A 31 5.79 12.63 12.28
CA ARG A 31 5.08 13.79 11.73
C ARG A 31 3.73 13.41 11.13
N LEU A 32 3.65 12.23 10.52
CA LEU A 32 2.46 11.74 9.82
C LEU A 32 1.45 11.04 10.73
N VAL A 33 1.92 10.42 11.82
CA VAL A 33 1.05 9.77 12.79
C VAL A 33 0.36 10.84 13.64
N ALA A 34 -0.96 10.94 13.49
CA ALA A 34 -1.79 11.78 14.35
C ALA A 34 -1.95 11.13 15.73
N ILE A 35 -1.48 11.80 16.77
CA ILE A 35 -1.71 11.42 18.17
C ILE A 35 -2.80 12.35 18.73
N GLY A 36 -3.84 11.76 19.30
CA GLY A 36 -4.98 12.51 19.84
C GLY A 36 -4.63 13.40 21.04
N PRO A 37 -5.41 14.47 21.30
CA PRO A 37 -5.18 15.38 22.42
C PRO A 37 -5.62 14.81 23.78
N ASP A 38 -6.19 13.60 23.80
CA ASP A 38 -6.66 12.87 24.98
C ASP A 38 -5.53 12.22 25.79
N LEU A 39 -4.30 12.22 25.25
CA LEU A 39 -3.12 11.72 25.95
C LEU A 39 -2.43 12.83 26.74
N THR A 40 -1.96 12.48 27.94
CA THR A 40 -1.04 13.35 28.69
C THR A 40 0.31 13.46 27.97
N ASP A 41 1.16 14.40 28.39
CA ASP A 41 2.52 14.55 27.84
C ASP A 41 3.36 13.27 28.02
N GLU A 42 3.21 12.59 29.16
CA GLU A 42 3.91 11.33 29.43
C GLU A 42 3.42 10.21 28.50
N GLN A 43 2.10 10.11 28.29
CA GLN A 43 1.51 9.11 27.40
C GLN A 43 1.87 9.39 25.94
N THR A 44 1.83 10.65 25.52
CA THR A 44 2.27 11.10 24.19
C THR A 44 3.73 10.73 23.96
N THR A 45 4.59 10.94 24.96
CA THR A 45 6.01 10.56 24.88
C THR A 45 6.17 9.05 24.74
N LYS A 46 5.45 8.25 25.55
CA LYS A 46 5.43 6.80 25.44
C LYS A 46 4.98 6.32 24.06
N ALA A 47 3.92 6.92 23.50
CA ALA A 47 3.42 6.60 22.17
C ALA A 47 4.44 6.92 21.08
N LYS A 48 5.07 8.11 21.11
CA LYS A 48 6.12 8.48 20.16
C LYS A 48 7.34 7.55 20.23
N ASN A 49 7.74 7.15 21.44
CA ASN A 49 8.83 6.19 21.62
C ASN A 49 8.49 4.83 21.02
N LEU A 50 7.27 4.33 21.24
CA LEU A 50 6.80 3.06 20.67
C LEU A 50 6.76 3.11 19.13
N ILE A 51 6.23 4.20 18.56
CA ILE A 51 6.22 4.40 17.10
C ILE A 51 7.64 4.42 16.54
N SER A 52 8.58 5.06 17.25
CA SER A 52 9.98 5.15 16.84
C SER A 52 10.69 3.79 16.92
N GLU A 53 10.40 3.01 17.95
CA GLU A 53 10.92 1.65 18.14
C GLU A 53 10.46 0.71 17.03
N PHE A 54 9.19 0.80 16.63
CA PHE A 54 8.57 -0.03 15.60
C PHE A 54 8.41 0.70 14.25
N ALA A 55 9.38 1.56 13.91
CA ALA A 55 9.36 2.34 12.66
C ALA A 55 9.39 1.47 11.39
N ASP A 56 9.86 0.22 11.50
CA ASP A 56 9.86 -0.79 10.45
C ASP A 56 8.46 -1.35 10.11
N CYS A 57 7.50 -1.21 11.03
CA CYS A 57 6.12 -1.61 10.82
C CYS A 57 5.34 -0.64 9.91
N PHE A 58 5.85 0.57 9.74
CA PHE A 58 5.25 1.59 8.90
C PHE A 58 5.90 1.61 7.51
N ALA A 59 5.09 1.90 6.49
CA ALA A 59 5.54 2.18 5.13
C ALA A 59 5.17 3.64 4.78
N LEU A 60 6.13 4.40 4.25
CA LEU A 60 5.92 5.79 3.82
C LEU A 60 5.47 5.86 2.34
N SER A 61 5.70 4.81 1.57
CA SER A 61 5.25 4.64 0.17
C SER A 61 4.82 3.19 -0.07
N VAL A 62 3.98 2.97 -1.10
CA VAL A 62 3.60 1.63 -1.53
C VAL A 62 4.83 0.81 -1.95
N SER A 63 5.88 1.44 -2.47
CA SER A 63 7.16 0.79 -2.81
C SER A 63 7.88 0.14 -1.63
N GLU A 64 7.52 0.51 -0.40
CA GLU A 64 8.07 -0.09 0.82
C GLU A 64 7.22 -1.25 1.34
N VAL A 65 6.08 -1.58 0.72
CA VAL A 65 5.27 -2.75 1.06
C VAL A 65 6.02 -4.00 0.61
N ILE A 66 6.16 -4.96 1.52
CA ILE A 66 6.94 -6.17 1.28
C ILE A 66 6.00 -7.35 1.44
N GLY A 67 5.91 -8.20 0.40
CA GLY A 67 5.22 -9.48 0.50
C GLY A 67 5.93 -10.42 1.48
N ILE A 68 5.17 -11.13 2.30
CA ILE A 68 5.74 -12.13 3.21
C ILE A 68 6.25 -13.30 2.35
N PRO A 69 7.55 -13.65 2.39
CA PRO A 69 8.08 -14.74 1.58
C PRO A 69 7.34 -16.06 1.83
N GLY A 70 6.81 -16.66 0.77
CA GLY A 70 6.07 -17.92 0.85
C GLY A 70 4.62 -17.82 1.36
N ALA A 71 4.15 -16.62 1.74
CA ALA A 71 2.74 -16.44 2.05
C ALA A 71 1.90 -16.57 0.78
N MET A 72 1.00 -17.54 0.77
CA MET A 72 0.05 -17.74 -0.32
C MET A 72 -1.37 -17.56 0.20
N HIS A 73 -2.10 -16.61 -0.37
CA HIS A 73 -3.54 -16.52 -0.15
C HIS A 73 -4.26 -17.59 -0.97
N LYS A 74 -4.88 -18.56 -0.30
CA LYS A 74 -5.70 -19.59 -0.94
C LYS A 74 -7.16 -19.16 -0.93
N ILE A 75 -7.67 -18.77 -2.09
CA ILE A 75 -9.11 -18.52 -2.27
C ILE A 75 -9.81 -19.88 -2.41
N HIS A 76 -10.68 -20.22 -1.47
CA HIS A 76 -11.45 -21.46 -1.53
C HIS A 76 -12.67 -21.29 -2.44
N VAL A 77 -12.53 -21.68 -3.71
CA VAL A 77 -13.62 -21.68 -4.69
C VAL A 77 -14.33 -23.04 -4.63
N PRO A 78 -15.65 -23.09 -4.34
CA PRO A 78 -16.39 -24.34 -4.38
C PRO A 78 -16.35 -25.01 -5.76
N PRO A 79 -16.37 -26.35 -5.84
CA PRO A 79 -16.46 -27.06 -7.12
C PRO A 79 -17.70 -26.65 -7.92
N GLY A 80 -17.55 -26.49 -9.23
CA GLY A 80 -18.67 -26.19 -10.14
C GLY A 80 -19.10 -24.72 -10.19
N VAL A 81 -18.42 -23.81 -9.48
CA VAL A 81 -18.71 -22.37 -9.57
C VAL A 81 -18.30 -21.83 -10.94
N THR A 82 -19.24 -21.18 -11.62
CA THR A 82 -18.99 -20.44 -12.86
C THR A 82 -18.85 -18.95 -12.55
N PHE A 83 -17.72 -18.35 -12.94
CA PHE A 83 -17.52 -16.91 -12.81
C PHE A 83 -18.00 -16.16 -14.05
N PRO A 84 -18.45 -14.90 -13.90
CA PRO A 84 -18.69 -14.02 -15.05
C PRO A 84 -17.38 -13.80 -15.82
N ARG A 85 -17.32 -14.28 -17.06
CA ARG A 85 -16.13 -14.13 -17.94
C ARG A 85 -16.08 -12.77 -18.65
N LYS A 86 -17.16 -12.00 -18.58
CA LYS A 86 -17.27 -10.67 -19.18
C LYS A 86 -17.77 -9.69 -18.14
N ILE A 87 -17.16 -8.52 -18.11
CA ILE A 87 -17.69 -7.36 -17.41
C ILE A 87 -18.65 -6.69 -18.41
N PRO A 88 -19.99 -6.79 -18.23
CA PRO A 88 -20.94 -6.33 -19.22
C PRO A 88 -20.81 -4.83 -19.52
N HIS A 89 -20.53 -4.02 -18.49
CA HIS A 89 -20.21 -2.61 -18.62
C HIS A 89 -19.15 -2.23 -17.57
N GLN A 90 -17.95 -1.87 -18.02
CA GLN A 90 -16.98 -1.24 -17.12
C GLN A 90 -17.54 0.13 -16.71
N ARG A 91 -17.51 0.42 -15.41
CA ARG A 91 -18.01 1.71 -14.89
C ARG A 91 -17.28 2.85 -15.62
N PRO A 92 -18.00 3.78 -16.28
CA PRO A 92 -17.36 4.92 -16.92
C PRO A 92 -16.72 5.79 -15.84
N LEU A 93 -15.49 6.23 -16.09
CA LEU A 93 -14.76 7.13 -15.21
C LEU A 93 -14.76 8.54 -15.80
N THR A 94 -15.03 9.53 -14.95
CA THR A 94 -14.80 10.93 -15.30
C THR A 94 -13.30 11.15 -15.53
N ASP A 95 -12.93 12.20 -16.28
CA ASP A 95 -11.52 12.45 -16.59
C ASP A 95 -10.65 12.65 -15.32
N PRO A 96 -11.10 13.35 -14.27
CA PRO A 96 -10.35 13.41 -13.01
C PRO A 96 -10.15 12.04 -12.36
N GLN A 97 -11.19 11.18 -12.34
CA GLN A 97 -11.10 9.84 -11.79
C GLN A 97 -10.12 8.96 -12.57
N ARG A 98 -10.14 9.07 -13.91
CA ARG A 98 -9.24 8.33 -14.79
C ARG A 98 -7.79 8.72 -14.55
N LYS A 99 -7.48 10.02 -14.52
CA LYS A 99 -6.12 10.52 -14.25
C LYS A 99 -5.59 10.05 -12.91
N TYR A 100 -6.42 10.15 -11.87
CA TYR A 100 -6.07 9.67 -10.54
C TYR A 100 -5.80 8.17 -10.53
N LEU A 101 -6.68 7.36 -11.13
CA LEU A 101 -6.55 5.91 -11.13
C LEU A 101 -5.34 5.45 -11.96
N SER A 102 -5.10 6.05 -13.13
CA SER A 102 -3.93 5.75 -13.96
C SER A 102 -2.64 6.00 -13.20
N LYS A 103 -2.52 7.14 -12.50
CA LYS A 103 -1.35 7.45 -11.66
C LYS A 103 -1.12 6.38 -10.60
N ALA A 104 -2.17 5.98 -9.89
CA ALA A 104 -2.05 4.96 -8.85
C ALA A 104 -1.71 3.56 -9.43
N ILE A 105 -2.20 3.21 -10.62
CA ILE A 105 -1.82 1.98 -11.31
C ILE A 105 -0.33 2.01 -11.66
N ASP A 106 0.15 3.13 -12.20
CA ASP A 106 1.57 3.29 -12.56
C ASP A 106 2.47 3.18 -11.31
N GLU A 107 2.05 3.75 -10.17
CA GLU A 107 2.74 3.62 -8.87
C GLU A 107 2.80 2.16 -8.40
N LEU A 108 1.69 1.42 -8.46
CA LEU A 108 1.64 0.01 -8.05
C LEU A 108 2.45 -0.89 -8.98
N LEU A 109 2.48 -0.60 -10.29
CA LEU A 109 3.31 -1.30 -11.27
C LEU A 109 4.80 -1.04 -11.00
N ALA A 110 5.18 0.23 -10.78
CA ALA A 110 6.55 0.59 -10.46
C ALA A 110 7.03 -0.03 -9.14
N ALA A 111 6.12 -0.27 -8.20
CA ALA A 111 6.38 -0.92 -6.91
C ALA A 111 6.35 -2.47 -6.98
N ASP A 112 6.11 -3.07 -8.15
CA ASP A 112 6.01 -4.53 -8.32
C ASP A 112 4.91 -5.18 -7.45
N ILE A 113 3.83 -4.42 -7.16
CA ILE A 113 2.68 -4.90 -6.39
C ILE A 113 1.64 -5.55 -7.29
N ILE A 114 1.50 -5.04 -8.51
CA ILE A 114 0.60 -5.57 -9.54
C ILE A 114 1.39 -5.80 -10.82
N GLU A 115 0.88 -6.70 -11.65
CA GLU A 115 1.45 -6.98 -12.97
C GLU A 115 0.33 -7.05 -14.02
N PRO A 116 0.63 -6.72 -15.28
CA PRO A 116 -0.31 -6.96 -16.36
C PRO A 116 -0.48 -8.48 -16.58
N ILE A 117 -1.73 -8.93 -16.58
CA ILE A 117 -2.10 -10.32 -16.85
C ILE A 117 -3.01 -10.39 -18.07
N ARG A 118 -2.84 -11.44 -18.88
CA ARG A 118 -3.78 -11.67 -19.98
C ARG A 118 -5.08 -12.25 -19.42
N PRO A 119 -6.25 -11.89 -19.96
CA PRO A 119 -7.53 -12.41 -19.49
C PRO A 119 -7.59 -13.94 -19.42
N GLU A 120 -6.94 -14.63 -20.36
CA GLU A 120 -6.86 -16.09 -20.43
C GLU A 120 -6.06 -16.74 -19.30
N ASP A 121 -5.14 -16.01 -18.66
CA ASP A 121 -4.28 -16.53 -17.60
C ASP A 121 -4.92 -16.39 -16.21
N VAL A 122 -6.06 -15.70 -16.12
CA VAL A 122 -6.82 -15.55 -14.88
C VAL A 122 -7.51 -16.88 -14.57
N LYS A 123 -6.98 -17.65 -13.61
CA LYS A 123 -7.45 -19.01 -13.25
C LYS A 123 -8.94 -19.13 -12.91
N CYS A 124 -9.60 -18.04 -12.52
CA CYS A 124 -11.05 -18.02 -12.28
C CYS A 124 -11.89 -17.65 -13.53
N ALA A 125 -11.26 -17.18 -14.61
CA ALA A 125 -11.91 -16.75 -15.85
C ALA A 125 -11.51 -17.58 -17.10
N SER A 126 -10.44 -18.39 -17.00
CA SER A 126 -9.96 -19.29 -18.06
C SER A 126 -10.90 -20.50 -18.25
N PRO A 127 -11.15 -20.97 -19.50
CA PRO A 127 -12.12 -22.01 -19.81
C PRO A 127 -11.91 -23.37 -19.14
#